data_AF-A0A7W1BH12-F1
#
_entry.id   AF-A0A7W1BH12-F1
#
_cell.length_a   1.000
_cell.length_b   1.000
_cell.length_c   1.000
_cell.angle_alpha   90.00
_cell.angle_beta   90.00
_cell.angle_gamma   90.00
#
_symmetry.space_group_name_H-M   'P 1'
#
loop_
_entity.id
_entity.type
_entity.pdbx_description
1 polymer ?
#
loop_
_entity_poly.entity_id
_entity_poly.type
_entity_poly.pdbx_seq_one_letter_code
_entity_poly.pdbx_strand_id
1 'polypeptide(L)'
;MRPYSRLVSLGALCAFAGAQVVALPAASAAPRSAALPAFASASSLRATQVLAEVNAVRLRRGIPTLASSPDLRRAAQFHSREMGRKGFFSHASADGTSFSKRVRRFYRSDGHRRWAAGENLLWAR
;
A
#
# COMPACT_ATOMS: atom_id res chain seq x y z
N MET A 1 -28.98 -36.25 -55.82
CA MET A 1 -30.39 -36.39 -56.25
C MET A 1 -31.24 -36.56 -55.00
N ARG A 2 -32.22 -35.67 -54.79
CA ARG A 2 -33.24 -35.68 -53.71
C ARG A 2 -34.18 -36.91 -53.91
N PRO A 3 -34.93 -37.48 -52.94
CA PRO A 3 -35.93 -36.77 -52.07
C PRO A 3 -36.27 -37.41 -50.69
N TYR A 4 -36.82 -36.63 -49.74
CA TYR A 4 -38.21 -36.67 -49.18
C TYR A 4 -38.76 -38.08 -48.85
N SER A 5 -39.30 -38.41 -47.67
CA SER A 5 -40.54 -37.90 -47.03
C SER A 5 -40.78 -38.66 -45.70
N ARG A 6 -41.12 -37.98 -44.61
CA ARG A 6 -42.42 -37.99 -43.87
C ARG A 6 -43.04 -39.36 -43.54
N LEU A 7 -43.44 -39.55 -42.26
CA LEU A 7 -44.72 -40.09 -41.73
C LEU A 7 -44.57 -40.26 -40.20
N VAL A 8 -45.21 -39.45 -39.34
CA VAL A 8 -46.58 -39.51 -38.77
C VAL A 8 -46.77 -40.62 -37.71
N SER A 9 -46.85 -40.14 -36.46
CA SER A 9 -47.75 -40.47 -35.33
C SER A 9 -48.13 -41.92 -34.99
N LEU A 10 -47.93 -42.32 -33.74
CA LEU A 10 -48.96 -42.50 -32.67
C LEU A 10 -48.34 -43.29 -31.50
N GLY A 11 -48.76 -42.98 -30.26
CA GLY A 11 -48.58 -43.91 -29.14
C GLY A 11 -48.21 -43.24 -27.84
N ALA A 12 -49.22 -42.72 -27.14
CA ALA A 12 -49.11 -42.39 -25.72
C ALA A 12 -49.02 -43.69 -24.90
N LEU A 13 -48.15 -43.74 -23.89
CA LEU A 13 -48.50 -44.33 -22.59
C LEU A 13 -47.51 -43.87 -21.52
N CYS A 14 -48.07 -43.27 -20.47
CA CYS A 14 -47.39 -42.87 -19.24
C CYS A 14 -46.71 -44.06 -18.54
N ALA A 15 -45.50 -43.85 -18.00
CA ALA A 15 -45.06 -44.53 -16.79
C ALA A 15 -43.71 -43.98 -16.26
N PHE A 16 -43.73 -43.62 -14.97
CA PHE A 16 -42.62 -43.59 -14.03
C PHE A 16 -41.56 -42.49 -14.10
N ALA A 17 -41.88 -41.42 -13.38
CA ALA A 17 -41.10 -40.84 -12.28
C ALA A 17 -39.65 -41.35 -12.10
N GLY A 18 -38.71 -40.45 -12.37
CA GLY A 18 -37.33 -40.52 -11.93
C GLY A 18 -36.70 -39.15 -12.05
N ALA A 19 -36.99 -38.25 -11.11
CA ALA A 19 -36.29 -36.97 -11.02
C ALA A 19 -34.82 -37.25 -10.65
N GLN A 20 -33.95 -37.28 -11.65
CA GLN A 20 -32.50 -37.35 -11.44
C GLN A 20 -32.05 -35.98 -10.97
N VAL A 21 -31.82 -35.83 -9.67
CA VAL A 21 -31.15 -34.66 -9.11
C VAL A 21 -29.67 -34.78 -9.47
N VAL A 22 -29.28 -34.15 -10.58
CA VAL A 22 -27.87 -33.97 -10.92
C VAL A 22 -27.31 -32.92 -9.95
N ALA A 23 -26.61 -33.39 -8.92
CA ALA A 23 -25.87 -32.51 -8.01
C ALA A 23 -24.68 -31.91 -8.76
N LEU A 24 -24.79 -30.65 -9.16
CA LEU A 24 -23.65 -29.86 -9.62
C LEU A 24 -22.70 -29.64 -8.44
N PRO A 25 -21.37 -29.82 -8.59
CA PRO A 25 -20.45 -29.41 -7.56
C PRO A 25 -20.52 -27.88 -7.46
N ALA A 26 -21.10 -27.39 -6.37
CA ALA A 26 -21.00 -25.99 -6.00
C ALA A 26 -19.52 -25.72 -5.70
N ALA A 27 -18.79 -25.18 -6.69
CA ALA A 27 -17.48 -24.62 -6.48
C ALA A 27 -17.66 -23.44 -5.51
N SER A 28 -17.42 -23.70 -4.23
CA SER A 28 -17.41 -22.67 -3.19
C SER A 28 -16.22 -21.77 -3.44
N ALA A 29 -16.40 -20.75 -4.29
CA ALA A 29 -15.50 -19.61 -4.38
C ALA A 29 -15.61 -18.85 -3.06
N ALA A 30 -14.82 -19.27 -2.07
CA ALA A 30 -14.66 -18.50 -0.85
C ALA A 30 -14.25 -17.07 -1.24
N PRO A 31 -14.83 -16.03 -0.62
CA PRO A 31 -14.40 -14.68 -0.88
C PRO A 31 -12.91 -14.62 -0.51
N ARG A 32 -12.08 -14.33 -1.51
CA ARG A 32 -10.67 -14.01 -1.27
C ARG A 32 -10.71 -12.68 -0.52
N SER A 33 -10.67 -12.75 0.82
CA SER A 33 -10.48 -11.56 1.65
C SER A 33 -9.26 -10.84 1.09
N ALA A 34 -9.50 -9.72 0.41
CA ALA A 34 -8.46 -8.78 0.09
C ALA A 34 -7.97 -8.28 1.45
N ALA A 35 -6.89 -8.89 1.95
CA ALA A 35 -6.22 -8.40 3.13
C ALA A 35 -5.94 -6.92 2.86
N LEU A 36 -6.46 -6.04 3.71
CA LEU A 36 -6.01 -4.66 3.75
C LEU A 36 -4.48 -4.72 3.80
N PRO A 37 -3.77 -3.85 3.04
CA PRO A 37 -2.32 -3.85 3.07
C PRO A 37 -1.91 -3.78 4.54
N ALA A 38 -1.25 -4.83 5.02
CA ALA A 38 -0.71 -4.85 6.37
C ALA A 38 0.12 -3.57 6.49
N PHE A 39 -0.22 -2.71 7.43
CA PHE A 39 0.54 -1.50 7.64
C PHE A 39 1.94 -1.98 7.99
N ALA A 40 2.90 -1.76 7.08
CA ALA A 40 4.27 -2.16 7.29
C ALA A 40 4.67 -1.60 8.65
N SER A 41 5.10 -2.48 9.58
CA SER A 41 5.60 -2.02 10.87
C SER A 41 6.66 -0.95 10.60
N ALA A 42 6.69 0.13 11.36
CA ALA A 42 7.60 1.25 11.10
C ALA A 42 9.07 0.79 11.00
N SER A 43 9.42 -0.32 11.66
CA SER A 43 10.71 -1.01 11.58
C SER A 43 11.02 -1.66 10.22
N SER A 44 10.00 -2.01 9.45
CA SER A 44 10.11 -2.62 8.10
C SER A 44 10.16 -1.59 6.96
N LEU A 45 9.80 -0.33 7.22
CA LEU A 45 9.83 0.73 6.22
C LEU A 45 11.27 1.12 5.88
N ARG A 46 11.72 0.78 4.68
CA ARG A 46 13.01 1.25 4.17
C ARG A 46 12.89 2.70 3.70
N ALA A 47 13.84 3.54 4.08
CA ALA A 47 13.85 4.97 3.69
C ALA A 47 13.76 5.17 2.16
N THR A 48 14.31 4.25 1.37
CA THR A 48 14.24 4.27 -0.10
C THR A 48 12.83 4.01 -0.63
N GLN A 49 12.08 3.09 0.00
CA GLN A 49 10.69 2.81 -0.37
C GLN A 49 9.80 4.00 -0.06
N VAL A 50 9.94 4.60 1.14
CA VAL A 50 9.18 5.80 1.50
C VAL A 50 9.44 6.95 0.52
N LEU A 51 10.70 7.19 0.15
CA LEU A 51 11.03 8.21 -0.84
C LEU A 51 10.41 7.91 -2.22
N ALA A 52 10.43 6.65 -2.66
CA ALA A 52 9.82 6.24 -3.93
C ALA A 52 8.31 6.51 -3.93
N GLU A 53 7.60 6.13 -2.86
CA GLU A 53 6.16 6.36 -2.75
C GLU A 53 5.81 7.85 -2.68
N VAL A 54 6.58 8.64 -1.92
CA VAL A 54 6.42 10.11 -1.89
C VAL A 54 6.62 10.70 -3.29
N ASN A 55 7.66 10.26 -4.01
CA ASN A 55 7.91 10.72 -5.37
C ASN A 55 6.82 10.30 -6.35
N ALA A 56 6.24 9.11 -6.21
CA ALA A 56 5.09 8.68 -7.00
C ALA A 56 3.87 9.61 -6.79
N VAL A 57 3.59 10.00 -5.54
CA VAL A 57 2.53 10.98 -5.23
C VAL A 57 2.85 12.35 -5.86
N ARG A 58 4.10 12.82 -5.78
CA ARG A 58 4.53 14.11 -6.34
C ARG A 58 4.37 14.14 -7.86
N LEU A 59 4.79 13.07 -8.55
CA LEU A 59 4.65 12.93 -10.00
C LEU A 59 3.18 12.93 -10.43
N ARG A 60 2.30 12.23 -9.72
CA ARG A 60 0.84 12.26 -9.99
C ARG A 60 0.23 13.66 -9.87
N ARG A 61 0.89 14.57 -9.16
CA ARG A 61 0.46 15.97 -8.97
C ARG A 61 1.25 16.96 -9.83
N GLY A 62 2.10 16.50 -10.74
CA GLY A 62 2.96 17.38 -11.56
C GLY A 62 4.05 18.11 -10.78
N ILE A 63 4.42 17.61 -9.59
CA ILE A 63 5.44 18.21 -8.73
C ILE A 63 6.78 17.48 -8.97
N PRO A 64 7.92 18.19 -9.15
CA PRO A 64 9.23 17.56 -9.32
C PRO A 64 9.59 16.60 -8.17
N THR A 65 10.28 15.50 -8.48
CA THR A 65 10.71 14.51 -7.48
C THR A 65 11.74 15.07 -6.50
N LEU A 66 11.75 14.53 -5.28
CA LEU A 66 12.79 14.77 -4.29
C LEU A 66 13.99 13.83 -4.53
N ALA A 67 15.19 14.33 -4.27
CA ALA A 67 16.41 13.53 -4.24
C ALA A 67 16.72 13.07 -2.80
N SER A 68 17.34 11.90 -2.66
CA SER A 68 17.83 11.42 -1.37
C SER A 68 19.02 12.25 -0.90
N SER A 69 18.98 12.73 0.35
CA SER A 69 20.11 13.41 1.00
C SER A 69 20.65 12.55 2.15
N PRO A 70 21.93 12.13 2.11
CA PRO A 70 22.56 11.38 3.20
C PRO A 70 22.49 12.11 4.54
N ASP A 71 22.63 13.43 4.53
CA ASP A 71 22.66 14.27 5.73
C ASP A 71 21.27 14.37 6.38
N LEU A 72 20.23 14.62 5.58
CA LEU A 72 18.85 14.63 6.08
C LEU A 72 18.43 13.24 6.57
N ARG A 73 18.91 12.18 5.93
CA ARG A 73 18.69 10.80 6.40
C ARG A 73 19.35 10.56 7.76
N ARG A 74 20.58 11.06 7.99
CA ARG A 74 21.23 10.97 9.32
C ARG A 74 20.46 11.74 10.39
N ALA A 75 19.96 12.95 10.06
CA ALA A 75 19.13 13.73 10.98
C ALA A 75 17.83 12.99 11.37
N ALA A 76 17.12 12.41 10.39
CA ALA A 76 15.89 11.67 10.62
C ALA A 76 16.13 10.39 11.45
N GLN A 77 17.21 9.65 11.18
CA GLN A 77 17.59 8.46 11.93
C GLN A 77 17.97 8.78 13.38
N PHE A 78 18.73 9.85 13.59
CA PHE A 78 19.08 10.33 14.93
C PHE A 78 17.81 10.57 15.75
N HIS A 79 16.85 11.33 15.19
CA HIS A 79 15.62 11.69 15.89
C HIS A 79 14.71 10.49 16.14
N SER A 80 14.54 9.63 15.13
CA SER A 80 13.72 8.41 15.26
C SER A 80 14.26 7.47 16.35
N ARG A 81 15.60 7.33 16.44
CA ARG A 81 16.24 6.55 17.50
C ARG A 81 16.12 7.22 18.86
N GLU A 82 16.23 8.54 18.92
CA GLU A 82 16.05 9.28 20.18
C GLU A 82 14.62 9.10 20.72
N MET A 83 13.61 9.28 19.87
CA MET A 83 12.20 9.06 20.18
C MET A 83 11.94 7.64 20.71
N GLY A 84 12.43 6.63 19.98
CA GLY A 84 12.29 5.23 20.41
C GLY A 84 13.02 4.90 21.71
N ARG A 85 14.22 5.46 21.94
CA ARG A 85 15.02 5.19 23.15
C ARG A 85 14.52 5.91 24.39
N LYS A 86 14.00 7.13 24.25
CA LYS A 86 13.56 7.98 25.37
C LYS A 86 12.04 7.96 25.58
N GLY A 87 11.30 7.26 24.73
CA GLY A 87 9.85 7.04 24.91
C GLY A 87 9.02 8.29 24.67
N PHE A 88 9.28 9.03 23.59
CA PHE A 88 8.47 10.20 23.22
C PHE A 88 8.21 10.26 21.71
N PHE A 89 7.18 11.02 21.31
CA PHE A 89 6.85 11.27 19.92
C PHE A 89 6.57 12.76 19.71
N SER A 90 7.54 13.49 19.17
CA SER A 90 7.47 14.95 18.99
C SER A 90 8.45 15.41 17.91
N HIS A 91 8.19 16.57 17.29
CA HIS A 91 9.17 17.22 16.41
C HIS A 91 10.38 17.78 17.18
N ALA A 92 10.17 18.26 18.40
CA ALA A 92 11.26 18.70 19.25
C ALA A 92 12.10 17.47 19.69
N SER A 93 13.41 17.65 19.76
CA SER A 93 14.30 16.67 20.39
C SER A 93 14.00 16.61 21.89
N ALA A 94 14.47 15.59 22.59
CA ALA A 94 14.13 15.40 24.02
C ALA A 94 14.60 16.55 24.93
N ASP A 95 15.63 17.29 24.52
CA ASP A 95 16.16 18.48 25.19
C ASP A 95 15.39 19.78 24.82
N GLY A 96 14.29 19.68 24.07
CA GLY A 96 13.52 20.81 23.57
C GLY A 96 14.10 21.45 22.30
N THR A 97 15.24 20.97 21.76
CA THR A 97 15.80 21.49 20.51
C THR A 97 14.81 21.30 19.37
N SER A 98 14.42 22.40 18.72
CA SER A 98 13.51 22.37 17.58
C SER A 98 14.05 21.54 16.42
N PHE A 99 13.16 20.93 15.64
CA PHE A 99 13.52 20.16 14.44
C PHE A 99 14.48 20.92 13.51
N SER A 100 14.21 22.20 13.24
CA SER A 100 15.05 22.98 12.32
C SER A 100 16.47 23.17 12.85
N LYS A 101 16.64 23.37 14.17
CA LYS A 101 17.98 23.41 14.80
C LYS A 101 18.65 22.06 14.72
N ARG A 102 17.92 20.96 14.95
CA ARG A 102 18.44 19.59 14.78
C ARG A 102 18.93 19.35 13.35
N VAL A 103 18.15 19.68 12.33
CA VAL A 103 18.52 19.50 10.91
C VAL A 103 19.78 20.27 10.54
N ARG A 104 19.92 21.52 11.01
CA ARG A 104 21.12 22.33 10.76
C ARG A 104 22.41 21.74 11.32
N ARG A 105 22.35 20.81 12.28
CA ARG A 105 23.54 20.07 12.75
C ARG A 105 24.05 19.05 11.73
N PHE A 106 23.21 18.62 10.80
CA PHE A 106 23.54 17.57 9.82
C PHE A 106 23.62 18.11 8.40
N TYR A 107 22.68 18.97 8.00
CA TYR A 107 22.56 19.48 6.65
C TYR A 107 22.98 20.95 6.59
N ARG A 108 23.97 21.22 5.74
CA ARG A 108 24.42 22.58 5.44
C ARG A 108 23.62 23.11 4.25
N SER A 109 23.00 24.28 4.42
CA SER A 109 22.24 24.95 3.36
C SER A 109 23.08 25.97 2.59
N ASP A 110 24.40 25.91 2.73
CA ASP A 110 25.33 26.84 2.08
C ASP A 110 25.15 26.77 0.56
N GLY A 111 25.14 27.92 -0.11
CA GLY A 111 24.91 28.02 -1.56
C GLY A 111 23.44 28.10 -2.00
N HIS A 112 22.47 27.96 -1.09
CA HIS A 112 21.05 28.20 -1.38
C HIS A 112 20.61 29.61 -0.95
N ARG A 113 20.11 30.42 -1.89
CA ARG A 113 19.57 31.77 -1.59
C ARG A 113 18.37 31.73 -0.64
N ARG A 114 17.56 30.68 -0.74
CA ARG A 114 16.42 30.38 0.14
C ARG A 114 16.27 28.86 0.22
N TRP A 115 15.88 28.37 1.38
CA TRP A 115 15.56 26.96 1.59
C TRP A 115 14.51 26.82 2.69
N ALA A 116 13.80 25.69 2.69
CA ALA A 116 12.81 25.32 3.70
C ALA A 116 12.92 23.83 3.99
N ALA A 117 12.47 23.42 5.17
CA ALA A 117 12.44 22.02 5.58
C ALA A 117 11.13 21.72 6.31
N GLY A 118 10.64 20.49 6.15
CA GLY A 118 9.52 19.93 6.87
C GLY A 118 9.88 18.55 7.42
N GLU A 119 9.15 18.11 8.44
CA GLU A 119 9.31 16.80 9.07
C GLU A 119 7.94 16.13 9.13
N ASN A 120 7.86 14.88 8.69
CA ASN A 120 6.71 14.02 8.92
C ASN A 120 7.17 12.89 9.85
N LEU A 121 6.41 12.65 10.91
CA LEU A 121 6.68 11.59 11.87
C LEU A 121 5.58 10.53 11.79
N LEU A 122 5.96 9.28 11.92
CA LEU A 122 5.05 8.14 11.97
C LEU A 122 5.44 7.25 13.14
N TRP A 123 4.44 6.83 13.91
CA TRP A 123 4.55 5.80 14.93
C TRP A 123 3.55 4.69 14.62
N ALA A 124 3.95 3.44 14.88
CA ALA A 124 3.11 2.27 14.76
C ALA A 124 3.32 1.39 16.00
N ARG A 125 2.25 0.72 16.42
CA ARG A 125 2.18 -0.21 17.55
C ARG A 125 2.27 -1.64 17.08
#